data_AF-A0A1S3XRK5-F1
#
_entry.id   AF-A0A1S3XRK5-F1
#
_cell.length_a   1.000
_cell.length_b   1.000
_cell.length_c   1.000
_cell.angle_alpha   90.00
_cell.angle_beta   90.00
_cell.angle_gamma   90.00
#
_symmetry.space_group_name_H-M   'P 1'
#
loop_
_entity.id
_entity.type
_entity.pdbx_description
1 polymer ?
#
loop_
_entity_poly.entity_id
_entity_poly.type
_entity_poly.pdbx_seq_one_letter_code
_entity_poly.pdbx_strand_id
1 'polypeptide(L)'
;MAYDLAIPLHSHASSVTVFNGLNFSEWHEQVQFHLSVMDLDLALLNDKLTAITDASSSDEKSFHKAWERSNSLSLMFMRMSIANNIKSTIPQTESAREYLKFVEERFRSAVKSLAGTLMAELTTMKFDGSPSMQNHIIEMTKYCSKTSDLGDES
;
A
#
# COMPACT_ATOMS: atom_id res chain seq x y z
N MET A 1 -17.83 32.97 0.42
CA MET A 1 -17.23 32.19 -0.69
C MET A 1 -16.34 31.15 -0.04
N ALA A 2 -16.84 29.92 0.06
CA ALA A 2 -15.99 28.79 0.46
C ALA A 2 -15.08 28.49 -0.73
N TYR A 3 -13.77 28.44 -0.48
CA TYR A 3 -12.81 28.05 -1.51
C TYR A 3 -13.02 26.56 -1.78
N ASP A 4 -13.81 26.23 -2.80
CA ASP A 4 -13.83 24.90 -3.39
C ASP A 4 -12.53 24.74 -4.19
N LEU A 5 -11.41 24.59 -3.47
CA LEU A 5 -10.17 24.08 -4.03
C LEU A 5 -10.38 22.58 -4.20
N ALA A 6 -11.18 22.21 -5.21
CA ALA A 6 -11.26 20.85 -5.71
C ALA A 6 -9.89 20.51 -6.33
N ILE A 7 -8.94 20.17 -5.47
CA ILE A 7 -7.62 19.70 -5.88
C ILE A 7 -7.87 18.41 -6.67
N PRO A 8 -7.35 18.30 -7.91
CA PRO A 8 -7.54 17.10 -8.71
C PRO A 8 -7.04 15.85 -7.96
N LEU A 9 -7.74 14.73 -8.10
CA LEU A 9 -7.35 13.43 -7.51
C LEU A 9 -5.88 13.08 -7.78
N HIS A 10 -5.40 13.44 -8.97
CA HIS A 10 -4.01 13.26 -9.37
C HIS A 10 -3.02 14.01 -8.46
N SER A 11 -3.35 15.24 -8.06
CA SER A 11 -2.48 16.06 -7.19
C SER A 11 -2.37 15.44 -5.80
N HIS A 12 -3.48 14.94 -5.24
CA HIS A 12 -3.47 14.18 -3.98
C HIS A 12 -2.72 12.84 -4.12
N ALA A 13 -2.87 12.14 -5.24
CA ALA A 13 -2.14 10.89 -5.47
C ALA A 13 -0.63 11.14 -5.61
N SER A 14 -0.22 12.32 -6.10
CA SER A 14 1.19 12.69 -6.25
C SER A 14 1.83 13.14 -4.93
N SER A 15 1.03 13.49 -3.91
CA SER A 15 1.56 13.82 -2.56
C SER A 15 1.73 12.60 -1.66
N VAL A 16 1.20 11.44 -2.06
CA VAL A 16 1.39 10.18 -1.35
C VAL A 16 2.76 9.58 -1.71
N THR A 17 3.49 9.09 -0.71
CA THR A 17 4.72 8.33 -0.90
C THR A 17 4.47 7.19 -1.88
N VAL A 18 5.30 7.04 -2.91
CA VAL A 18 5.13 5.95 -3.88
C VAL A 18 5.41 4.60 -3.21
N PHE A 19 4.48 3.67 -3.30
CA PHE A 19 4.68 2.32 -2.80
C PHE A 19 5.75 1.58 -3.62
N ASN A 20 6.82 1.16 -2.94
CA ASN A 20 7.99 0.52 -3.54
C ASN A 20 8.13 -0.97 -3.15
N GLY A 21 7.13 -1.53 -2.45
CA GLY A 21 7.10 -2.92 -2.02
C GLY A 21 7.67 -3.17 -0.63
N LEU A 22 8.35 -2.19 -0.03
CA LEU A 22 8.99 -2.28 1.29
C LEU A 22 8.46 -1.24 2.29
N ASN A 23 7.58 -0.34 1.88
CA ASN A 23 7.05 0.76 2.70
C ASN A 23 5.52 0.68 2.80
N PHE A 24 4.99 -0.52 3.03
CA PHE A 24 3.54 -0.73 3.03
C PHE A 24 2.87 0.07 4.15
N SER A 25 3.47 0.10 5.33
CA SER A 25 2.90 0.78 6.50
C SER A 25 2.71 2.28 6.22
N GLU A 26 3.79 2.97 5.81
CA GLU A 26 3.77 4.40 5.49
C GLU A 26 2.81 4.71 4.33
N TRP A 27 2.89 3.93 3.25
CA TRP A 27 2.02 4.12 2.08
C TRP A 27 0.55 3.95 2.43
N HIS A 28 0.22 2.90 3.19
CA HIS A 28 -1.15 2.59 3.59
C HIS A 28 -1.75 3.70 4.45
N GLU A 29 -1.00 4.18 5.44
CA GLU A 29 -1.43 5.29 6.30
C GLU A 29 -1.74 6.55 5.49
N GLN A 30 -0.85 6.94 4.57
CA GLN A 30 -1.06 8.11 3.73
C GLN A 30 -2.23 7.93 2.76
N VAL A 31 -2.40 6.74 2.17
CA VAL A 31 -3.55 6.43 1.31
C VAL A 31 -4.84 6.57 2.11
N GLN A 32 -4.92 5.96 3.30
CA GLN A 32 -6.10 6.00 4.12
C GLN A 32 -6.46 7.45 4.52
N PHE A 33 -5.47 8.23 4.96
CA PHE A 33 -5.67 9.65 5.30
C PHE A 33 -6.27 10.44 4.13
N HIS A 34 -5.68 10.34 2.93
CA HIS A 34 -6.17 11.10 1.77
C HIS A 34 -7.56 10.66 1.33
N LEU A 35 -7.84 9.35 1.35
CA LEU A 35 -9.16 8.83 0.99
C LEU A 35 -10.24 9.29 1.97
N SER A 36 -9.95 9.31 3.28
CA SER A 36 -10.87 9.85 4.29
C SER A 36 -11.10 11.35 4.13
N VAL A 37 -10.06 12.14 3.84
CA VAL A 37 -10.20 13.60 3.58
C VAL A 37 -11.08 13.90 2.35
N MET A 38 -11.11 12.99 1.37
CA MET A 38 -11.92 13.12 0.16
C MET A 38 -13.30 12.44 0.24
N ASP A 39 -13.68 11.88 1.39
CA ASP A 39 -14.89 11.06 1.56
C ASP A 39 -14.97 9.85 0.59
N LEU A 40 -13.83 9.20 0.34
CA LEU A 40 -13.68 8.06 -0.57
C LEU A 40 -13.34 6.74 0.13
N ASP A 41 -13.28 6.70 1.46
CA ASP A 41 -12.98 5.49 2.24
C ASP A 41 -14.19 4.55 2.43
N LEU A 42 -15.39 4.98 2.05
CA LEU A 42 -16.64 4.24 2.25
C LEU A 42 -16.57 2.77 1.79
N ALA A 43 -16.03 2.49 0.59
CA ALA A 43 -15.91 1.15 0.03
C ALA A 43 -14.81 0.29 0.69
N LEU A 44 -13.85 0.93 1.34
CA LEU A 44 -12.84 0.25 2.16
C LEU A 44 -13.40 -0.16 3.52
N LEU A 45 -14.37 0.60 4.05
CA LEU A 45 -14.98 0.37 5.36
C LEU A 45 -16.21 -0.52 5.30
N ASN A 46 -17.07 -0.37 4.27
CA ASN A 46 -18.33 -1.10 4.14
C ASN A 46 -18.32 -2.12 2.99
N ASP A 47 -18.97 -3.27 3.20
CA ASP A 47 -19.17 -4.25 2.15
C ASP A 47 -20.18 -3.76 1.11
N LYS A 48 -20.07 -4.28 -0.11
CA LYS A 48 -21.03 -3.99 -1.18
C LYS A 48 -22.41 -4.53 -0.79
N LEU A 49 -23.44 -3.69 -0.87
CA LEU A 49 -24.83 -4.15 -0.74
C LEU A 49 -25.16 -5.14 -1.85
N THR A 50 -25.75 -6.28 -1.49
CA THR A 50 -25.83 -7.47 -2.37
C THR A 50 -26.91 -7.37 -3.46
N ALA A 51 -27.90 -6.49 -3.31
CA ALA A 51 -28.81 -6.14 -4.41
C ALA A 51 -29.61 -4.86 -4.10
N ILE A 52 -29.52 -3.86 -4.98
CA ILE A 52 -30.59 -2.87 -5.11
C ILE A 52 -31.69 -3.49 -5.94
N THR A 53 -32.91 -3.51 -5.40
CA THR A 53 -34.12 -3.89 -6.14
C THR A 53 -34.90 -2.61 -6.48
N ASP A 54 -35.83 -2.65 -7.44
CA ASP A 54 -36.68 -1.49 -7.76
C ASP A 54 -37.43 -0.94 -6.53
N ALA A 55 -37.71 -1.80 -5.55
CA ALA A 55 -38.31 -1.48 -4.26
C ALA A 55 -37.36 -0.83 -3.24
N SER A 56 -36.06 -0.73 -3.51
CA SER A 56 -35.11 -0.07 -2.61
C SER A 56 -35.44 1.40 -2.43
N SER A 57 -35.26 1.86 -1.19
CA SER A 57 -35.45 3.24 -0.79
C SER A 57 -34.52 4.20 -1.54
N SER A 58 -34.88 5.48 -1.55
CA SER A 58 -34.02 6.54 -2.10
C SER A 58 -32.64 6.57 -1.42
N ASP A 59 -32.59 6.29 -0.12
CA ASP A 59 -31.37 6.33 0.68
C ASP A 59 -30.45 5.14 0.40
N GLU A 60 -31.00 3.94 0.17
CA GLU A 60 -30.19 2.78 -0.27
C GLU A 60 -29.58 3.00 -1.65
N LYS A 61 -30.36 3.59 -2.57
CA LYS A 61 -29.89 3.93 -3.92
C LYS A 61 -28.79 5.00 -3.88
N SER A 62 -28.91 6.00 -3.02
CA SER A 62 -27.88 7.04 -2.87
C SER A 62 -26.60 6.49 -2.23
N PHE A 63 -26.73 5.64 -1.20
CA PHE A 63 -25.61 4.96 -0.56
C PHE A 63 -24.83 4.09 -1.56
N HIS A 64 -25.52 3.26 -2.35
CA HIS A 64 -24.83 2.41 -3.33
C HIS A 64 -24.07 3.22 -4.38
N LYS A 65 -24.65 4.33 -4.87
CA LYS A 65 -23.96 5.22 -5.80
C LYS A 65 -22.72 5.86 -5.17
N ALA A 66 -22.81 6.27 -3.91
CA ALA A 66 -21.65 6.78 -3.15
C ALA A 66 -20.58 5.69 -2.98
N TRP A 67 -21.00 4.46 -2.65
CA TRP A 67 -20.12 3.30 -2.51
C TRP A 67 -19.41 2.96 -3.82
N GLU A 68 -20.12 2.92 -4.95
CA GLU A 68 -19.51 2.66 -6.27
C GLU A 68 -18.50 3.74 -6.66
N ARG A 69 -18.82 5.01 -6.40
CA ARG A 69 -17.90 6.13 -6.62
C ARG A 69 -16.65 5.99 -5.75
N SER A 70 -16.83 5.74 -4.45
CA SER A 70 -15.74 5.51 -3.50
C SER A 70 -14.86 4.35 -3.95
N ASN A 71 -15.46 3.22 -4.31
CA ASN A 71 -14.74 2.04 -4.81
C ASN A 71 -13.90 2.36 -6.05
N SER A 72 -14.50 2.97 -7.07
CA SER A 72 -13.80 3.29 -8.31
C SER A 72 -12.65 4.28 -8.11
N LEU A 73 -12.88 5.35 -7.34
CA LEU A 73 -11.88 6.40 -7.16
C LEU A 73 -10.75 5.98 -6.21
N SER A 74 -11.04 5.23 -5.16
CA SER A 74 -10.03 4.68 -4.25
C SER A 74 -9.13 3.68 -4.96
N LEU A 75 -9.70 2.85 -5.83
CA LEU A 75 -8.93 1.94 -6.68
C LEU A 75 -7.98 2.71 -7.62
N MET A 76 -8.47 3.77 -8.28
CA MET A 76 -7.62 4.63 -9.11
C MET A 76 -6.52 5.31 -8.29
N PHE A 77 -6.85 5.84 -7.11
CA PHE A 77 -5.92 6.52 -6.22
C PHE A 77 -4.75 5.61 -5.83
N MET A 78 -5.05 4.40 -5.33
CA MET A 78 -4.03 3.40 -4.98
C MET A 78 -3.19 2.99 -6.20
N ARG A 79 -3.82 2.78 -7.37
CA ARG A 79 -3.09 2.43 -8.60
C ARG A 79 -2.15 3.55 -9.05
N MET A 80 -2.44 4.81 -8.75
CA MET A 80 -1.58 5.94 -9.11
C MET A 80 -0.36 6.03 -8.19
N SER A 81 -0.52 5.70 -6.90
CA SER A 81 0.54 5.80 -5.89
C SER A 81 1.45 4.57 -5.77
N ILE A 82 1.31 3.56 -6.65
CA ILE A 82 2.19 2.38 -6.69
C ILE A 82 3.29 2.53 -7.74
N ALA A 83 4.49 1.99 -7.50
CA ALA A 83 5.55 2.00 -8.51
C ALA A 83 5.19 1.12 -9.73
N ASN A 84 5.53 1.59 -10.94
CA ASN A 84 5.12 0.94 -12.20
C ASN A 84 5.61 -0.51 -12.35
N ASN A 85 6.81 -0.82 -11.83
CA ASN A 85 7.36 -2.19 -11.82
C ASN A 85 6.58 -3.14 -10.91
N ILE A 86 5.82 -2.62 -9.94
CA ILE A 86 4.99 -3.38 -9.01
C ILE A 86 3.56 -3.50 -9.54
N LYS A 87 3.02 -2.47 -10.20
CA LYS A 87 1.64 -2.49 -10.71
C LYS A 87 1.33 -3.72 -11.57
N SER A 88 2.29 -4.17 -12.37
CA SER A 88 2.14 -5.36 -13.23
C SER A 88 2.06 -6.68 -12.47
N THR A 89 2.48 -6.70 -11.21
CA THR A 89 2.45 -7.90 -10.34
C THR A 89 1.15 -8.03 -9.56
N ILE A 90 0.31 -6.99 -9.56
CA ILE A 90 -0.97 -6.95 -8.86
C ILE A 90 -2.09 -7.28 -9.85
N PRO A 91 -2.96 -8.27 -9.55
CA PRO A 91 -4.12 -8.59 -10.38
C PRO A 91 -5.03 -7.38 -10.59
N GLN A 92 -5.69 -7.36 -11.75
CA GLN A 92 -6.79 -6.42 -11.97
C GLN A 92 -7.97 -6.87 -11.11
N THR A 93 -8.44 -5.97 -10.25
CA THR A 93 -9.65 -6.14 -9.43
C THR A 93 -10.63 -5.01 -9.74
N GLU A 94 -11.91 -5.26 -9.50
CA GLU A 94 -12.94 -4.22 -9.52
C GLU A 94 -13.18 -3.63 -8.13
N SER A 95 -12.76 -4.31 -7.07
CA SER A 95 -12.90 -3.87 -5.68
C SER A 95 -11.62 -3.21 -5.18
N ALA A 96 -11.74 -1.99 -4.66
CA ALA A 96 -10.67 -1.28 -3.98
C ALA A 96 -10.22 -2.02 -2.71
N ARG A 97 -11.17 -2.59 -1.97
CA ARG A 97 -10.88 -3.37 -0.76
C ARG A 97 -10.06 -4.62 -1.07
N GLU A 98 -10.46 -5.37 -2.10
CA GLU A 98 -9.71 -6.57 -2.53
C GLU A 98 -8.33 -6.19 -3.05
N TYR A 99 -8.23 -5.07 -3.76
CA TYR A 99 -6.95 -4.54 -4.24
C TYR A 99 -6.01 -4.26 -3.07
N LEU A 100 -6.47 -3.52 -2.07
CA LEU A 100 -5.66 -3.18 -0.90
C LEU A 100 -5.22 -4.43 -0.14
N LYS A 101 -6.14 -5.36 0.10
CA LYS A 101 -5.84 -6.64 0.76
C LYS A 101 -4.81 -7.46 0.00
N PHE A 102 -4.90 -7.51 -1.33
CA PHE A 102 -3.93 -8.21 -2.14
C PHE A 102 -2.53 -7.58 -2.02
N VAL A 103 -2.44 -6.25 -2.06
CA VAL A 103 -1.17 -5.54 -1.87
C VAL A 103 -0.57 -5.87 -0.50
N GLU A 104 -1.37 -5.77 0.56
CA GLU A 104 -0.96 -6.11 1.92
C GLU A 104 -0.40 -7.55 2.01
N GLU A 105 -1.16 -8.54 1.57
CA GLU A 105 -0.78 -9.95 1.67
C GLU A 105 0.47 -10.27 0.84
N ARG A 106 0.52 -9.76 -0.40
CA ARG A 106 1.62 -10.04 -1.32
C ARG A 106 2.94 -9.49 -0.80
N PHE A 107 2.93 -8.27 -0.28
CA PHE A 107 4.16 -7.57 0.12
C PHE A 107 4.56 -7.87 1.56
N ARG A 108 3.62 -8.15 2.48
CA ARG A 108 3.94 -8.73 3.79
C ARG A 108 4.70 -10.05 3.65
N SER A 109 4.25 -10.94 2.76
CA SER A 109 4.95 -12.20 2.51
C SER A 109 6.35 -11.98 1.92
N ALA A 110 6.51 -10.98 1.06
CA ALA A 110 7.80 -10.65 0.44
C ALA A 110 8.78 -10.06 1.46
N VAL A 111 8.34 -9.10 2.28
CA VAL A 111 9.13 -8.49 3.38
C VAL A 111 9.59 -9.57 4.36
N LYS A 112 8.68 -10.43 4.81
CA LYS A 112 9.02 -11.54 5.72
C LYS A 112 10.04 -12.51 5.12
N SER A 113 9.88 -12.87 3.84
CA SER A 113 10.84 -13.74 3.16
C SER A 113 12.20 -13.07 3.03
N LEU A 114 12.25 -11.79 2.67
CA LEU A 114 13.48 -11.03 2.53
C LEU A 114 14.21 -10.89 3.86
N ALA A 115 13.49 -10.57 4.94
CA ALA A 115 14.05 -10.51 6.29
C ALA A 115 14.65 -11.86 6.71
N GLY A 116 13.97 -12.98 6.41
CA GLY A 116 14.50 -14.32 6.66
C GLY A 116 15.80 -14.62 5.90
N THR A 117 15.86 -14.27 4.62
CA THR A 117 17.08 -14.41 3.80
C THR A 117 18.22 -13.57 4.35
N LEU A 118 17.99 -12.30 4.66
CA LEU A 118 19.03 -11.39 5.18
C LEU A 118 19.54 -11.86 6.54
N MET A 119 18.68 -12.41 7.41
CA MET A 119 19.09 -13.01 8.68
C MET A 119 19.95 -14.27 8.49
N ALA A 120 19.61 -15.12 7.52
CA ALA A 120 20.42 -16.27 7.17
C ALA A 120 21.80 -15.87 6.60
N GLU A 121 21.84 -14.85 5.74
CA GLU A 121 23.08 -14.29 5.22
C GLU A 121 23.92 -13.68 6.36
N LEU A 122 23.32 -12.90 7.25
CA LEU A 122 24.01 -12.29 8.39
C LEU A 122 24.64 -13.33 9.33
N THR A 123 23.92 -14.42 9.62
CA THR A 123 24.40 -15.49 10.50
C THR A 123 25.47 -16.39 9.85
N THR A 124 25.50 -16.44 8.53
CA THR A 124 26.52 -17.18 7.76
C THR A 124 27.70 -16.32 7.33
N MET A 125 27.58 -14.99 7.42
CA MET A 125 28.62 -14.03 7.08
C MET A 125 29.84 -14.21 8.00
N LYS A 126 30.95 -14.66 7.42
CA LYS A 126 32.24 -14.83 8.10
C LYS A 126 33.28 -13.96 7.43
N PHE A 127 34.20 -13.42 8.23
CA PHE A 127 35.37 -12.75 7.71
C PHE A 127 36.34 -13.79 7.13
N ASP A 128 36.69 -13.65 5.85
CA ASP A 128 37.56 -14.58 5.10
C ASP A 128 39.00 -14.04 4.92
N GLY A 129 39.29 -12.85 5.45
CA GLY A 129 40.60 -12.21 5.33
C GLY A 129 40.73 -11.17 4.21
N SER A 130 39.69 -10.92 3.40
CA SER A 130 39.71 -9.97 2.28
C SER A 130 38.33 -9.27 2.14
N PRO A 131 38.21 -7.98 1.75
CA PRO A 131 39.24 -7.02 1.39
C PRO A 131 39.86 -6.27 2.59
N SER A 132 39.10 -6.10 3.69
CA SER A 132 39.59 -5.57 4.97
C SER A 132 38.53 -5.81 6.07
N MET A 133 38.93 -5.78 7.34
CA MET A 133 37.97 -5.86 8.46
C MET A 133 36.99 -4.68 8.47
N GLN A 134 37.43 -3.49 8.08
CA GLN A 134 36.57 -2.31 8.01
C GLN A 134 35.46 -2.48 6.96
N ASN A 135 35.81 -3.00 5.78
CA ASN A 135 34.84 -3.32 4.73
C ASN A 135 33.84 -4.38 5.21
N HIS A 136 34.32 -5.41 5.93
CA HIS A 136 33.46 -6.44 6.49
C HIS A 136 32.45 -5.87 7.49
N ILE A 137 32.89 -4.99 8.40
CA ILE A 137 32.01 -4.30 9.36
C ILE A 137 30.98 -3.42 8.64
N ILE A 138 31.40 -2.68 7.61
CA ILE A 138 30.48 -1.82 6.83
C ILE A 138 29.39 -2.65 6.17
N GLU A 139 29.75 -3.76 5.52
CA GLU A 139 28.76 -4.63 4.90
C GLU A 139 27.85 -5.29 5.95
N MET A 140 28.39 -5.84 7.06
CA MET A 140 27.56 -6.37 8.15
C MET A 140 26.58 -5.33 8.69
N THR A 141 27.04 -4.10 8.92
CA THR A 141 26.20 -3.01 9.43
C THR A 141 25.06 -2.69 8.46
N LYS A 142 25.35 -2.68 7.15
CA LYS A 142 24.34 -2.48 6.10
C LYS A 142 23.29 -3.60 6.07
N TYR A 143 23.67 -4.86 6.28
CA TYR A 143 22.71 -5.95 6.43
C TYR A 143 21.85 -5.78 7.69
N CYS A 144 22.47 -5.46 8.84
CA CYS A 144 21.76 -5.21 10.11
C CYS A 144 20.75 -4.05 10.02
N SER A 145 21.12 -2.94 9.37
CA SER A 145 20.19 -1.82 9.17
C SER A 145 18.98 -2.26 8.35
N LYS A 146 19.22 -2.94 7.21
CA LYS A 146 18.12 -3.44 6.36
C LYS A 146 17.22 -4.45 7.07
N THR A 147 17.77 -5.35 7.88
CA THR A 147 16.94 -6.31 8.64
C THR A 147 16.07 -5.60 9.68
N SER A 148 16.56 -4.50 10.26
CA SER A 148 15.81 -3.71 11.23
C SER A 148 14.65 -2.99 10.55
N ASP A 149 14.92 -2.31 9.44
CA ASP A 149 13.89 -1.59 8.66
C ASP A 149 12.76 -2.53 8.21
N LEU A 150 13.08 -3.76 7.79
CA LEU A 150 12.07 -4.75 7.38
C LEU A 150 11.27 -5.32 8.55
N GLY A 151 11.82 -5.29 9.76
CA GLY A 151 11.11 -5.71 10.98
C GLY A 151 10.00 -4.73 11.36
N ASP A 152 10.16 -3.45 11.06
CA ASP A 152 9.15 -2.42 11.30
C ASP A 152 7.98 -2.50 10.29
N GLU A 153 8.16 -3.22 9.18
CA GLU A 153 7.19 -3.40 8.09
C GLU A 153 6.49 -4.78 8.10
N SER A 154 6.86 -5.68 9.02
CA SER A 154 6.38 -7.08 9.10
C SER A 154 5.26 -7.30 10.11
#